data_AF-A0A2V8H5H4-F1
#
_entry.id   AF-A0A2V8H5H4-F1
#
_cell.length_a   1.000
_cell.length_b   1.000
_cell.length_c   1.000
_cell.angle_alpha   90.00
_cell.angle_beta   90.00
_cell.angle_gamma   90.00
#
_symmetry.space_group_name_H-M   'P 1'
#
loop_
_entity.id
_entity.type
_entity.pdbx_description
1 polymer ?
#
loop_
_entity_poly.entity_id
_entity_poly.type
_entity_poly.pdbx_seq_one_letter_code
_entity_poly.pdbx_strand_id
1 'polypeptide(L)'
;MLKVAGAVVLSLLLQTSNAETLIVEYLKANVVPGRAVVVSDLYNNVFKTPEERRVLDRLYSTFFKIPMFIVQYNTATKNIPTLRELSEQFNFTVPGEADVILRIMEADPRVPKFIERNPKTGEITRVDIDAVKASP
;
A
#
# COMPACT_ATOMS: atom_id res chain seq x y z
N MET A 1 32.53 -12.54 -18.10
CA MET A 1 31.12 -12.31 -18.50
C MET A 1 30.25 -11.83 -17.33
N LEU A 2 30.73 -10.87 -16.53
CA LEU A 2 30.06 -10.42 -15.29
C LEU A 2 29.90 -8.89 -15.29
N LYS A 3 29.23 -8.32 -16.31
CA LYS A 3 28.90 -6.88 -16.37
C LYS A 3 27.48 -6.59 -16.89
N VAL A 4 26.88 -7.54 -17.62
CA VAL A 4 25.55 -7.37 -18.22
C VAL A 4 24.42 -7.54 -17.18
N ALA A 5 24.58 -8.45 -16.21
CA ALA A 5 23.57 -8.69 -15.18
C ALA A 5 23.31 -7.45 -14.31
N GLY A 6 24.34 -6.70 -13.93
CA GLY A 6 24.20 -5.50 -13.08
C GLY A 6 23.46 -4.34 -13.77
N ALA A 7 23.73 -4.11 -15.06
CA ALA A 7 23.10 -3.01 -15.81
C ALA A 7 21.61 -3.29 -16.14
N VAL A 8 21.27 -4.56 -16.40
CA VAL A 8 19.88 -4.99 -16.64
C VAL A 8 19.07 -4.92 -15.35
N VAL A 9 19.64 -5.38 -14.22
CA VAL A 9 18.97 -5.29 -12.91
C VAL A 9 18.75 -3.83 -12.50
N LEU A 10 19.74 -2.95 -12.69
CA LEU A 10 19.59 -1.54 -12.35
C LEU A 10 18.53 -0.84 -13.21
N SER A 11 18.49 -1.13 -14.52
CA SER A 11 17.47 -0.59 -15.43
C SER A 11 16.05 -1.07 -15.07
N LEU A 12 15.90 -2.35 -14.70
CA LEU A 12 14.62 -2.91 -14.24
C LEU A 12 14.15 -2.30 -12.92
N LEU A 13 15.07 -2.07 -11.98
CA LEU A 13 14.77 -1.39 -10.71
C LEU A 13 14.34 0.06 -10.93
N LEU A 14 15.00 0.78 -11.83
CA LEU A 14 14.64 2.17 -12.21
C LEU A 14 13.29 2.25 -12.94
N GLN A 15 12.98 1.27 -13.80
CA GLN A 15 11.68 1.21 -14.47
C GLN A 15 10.55 0.87 -13.50
N THR A 16 10.83 -0.04 -12.54
CA THR A 16 9.87 -0.41 -11.49
C THR A 16 9.58 0.78 -10.58
N SER A 17 10.60 1.53 -10.15
CA SER A 17 10.40 2.71 -9.29
C SER A 17 9.64 3.83 -10.01
N ASN A 18 9.84 4.01 -11.32
CA ASN A 18 9.06 4.96 -12.11
C ASN A 18 7.59 4.53 -12.22
N ALA A 19 7.32 3.27 -12.57
CA ALA A 19 5.96 2.73 -12.64
C ALA A 19 5.23 2.82 -11.28
N GLU A 20 5.93 2.52 -10.19
CA GLU A 20 5.42 2.63 -8.83
C GLU A 20 5.09 4.05 -8.43
N THR A 21 5.96 5.01 -8.79
CA THR A 21 5.71 6.43 -8.57
C THR A 21 4.44 6.88 -9.29
N LEU A 22 4.29 6.52 -10.57
CA LEU A 22 3.10 6.84 -11.37
C LEU A 22 1.82 6.26 -10.77
N ILE A 23 1.85 5.00 -10.34
CA ILE A 23 0.69 4.34 -9.72
C ILE A 23 0.32 5.03 -8.40
N VAL A 24 1.31 5.31 -7.54
CA VAL A 24 1.07 5.94 -6.24
C VAL A 24 0.51 7.35 -6.42
N GLU A 25 1.05 8.15 -7.34
CA GLU A 25 0.54 9.50 -7.65
C GLU A 25 -0.88 9.45 -8.21
N TYR A 26 -1.15 8.51 -9.12
CA TYR A 26 -2.51 8.29 -9.63
C TYR A 26 -3.48 7.94 -8.50
N LEU A 27 -3.12 7.02 -7.61
CA LEU A 27 -3.97 6.62 -6.48
C LEU A 27 -4.19 7.78 -5.49
N LYS A 28 -3.17 8.60 -5.20
CA LYS A 28 -3.33 9.81 -4.36
C LYS A 28 -4.43 10.73 -4.87
N ALA A 29 -4.49 10.89 -6.20
CA ALA A 29 -5.43 11.78 -6.87
C ALA A 29 -6.83 11.16 -7.06
N ASN A 30 -6.94 9.82 -7.16
CA ASN A 30 -8.17 9.16 -7.59
C ASN A 30 -8.88 8.33 -6.50
N VAL A 31 -8.29 8.18 -5.31
CA VAL A 31 -8.98 7.54 -4.18
C VAL A 31 -10.06 8.46 -3.63
N VAL A 32 -11.31 8.00 -3.74
CA VAL A 32 -12.51 8.73 -3.33
C VAL A 32 -13.16 8.03 -2.13
N PRO A 33 -13.48 8.75 -1.03
CA PRO A 33 -14.16 8.16 0.12
C PRO A 33 -15.46 7.43 -0.25
N GLY A 34 -15.69 6.25 0.32
CA GLY A 34 -16.88 5.43 0.06
C GLY A 34 -16.84 4.66 -1.26
N ARG A 35 -15.78 4.79 -2.07
CA ARG A 35 -15.61 4.07 -3.33
C ARG A 35 -14.41 3.14 -3.26
N ALA A 36 -14.65 1.86 -3.49
CA ALA A 36 -13.59 0.87 -3.61
C ALA A 36 -12.70 1.16 -4.82
N VAL A 37 -11.39 0.98 -4.65
CA VAL A 37 -10.46 0.87 -5.78
C VAL A 37 -10.63 -0.51 -6.40
N VAL A 38 -10.90 -0.56 -7.70
CA VAL A 38 -11.15 -1.80 -8.44
C VAL A 38 -9.92 -2.14 -9.26
N VAL A 39 -9.16 -3.15 -8.82
CA VAL A 39 -7.91 -3.54 -9.50
C VAL A 39 -8.14 -3.93 -10.96
N SER A 40 -9.21 -4.64 -11.28
CA SER A 40 -9.50 -4.99 -12.68
C SER A 40 -9.71 -3.76 -13.57
N ASP A 41 -10.29 -2.68 -13.05
CA ASP A 41 -10.42 -1.41 -13.77
C ASP A 41 -9.04 -0.77 -14.01
N LEU A 42 -8.18 -0.75 -12.98
CA LEU A 42 -6.80 -0.27 -13.10
C LEU A 42 -6.02 -1.04 -14.18
N TYR A 43 -6.12 -2.38 -14.23
CA TYR A 43 -5.49 -3.20 -15.27
C TYR A 43 -6.07 -2.96 -16.67
N ASN A 44 -7.40 -2.89 -16.74
CA ASN A 44 -8.13 -2.90 -17.99
C ASN A 44 -8.30 -1.52 -18.61
N ASN A 45 -8.03 -0.44 -17.89
CA ASN A 45 -8.24 0.92 -18.40
C ASN A 45 -7.09 1.89 -18.13
N VAL A 46 -6.29 1.72 -17.06
CA VAL A 46 -5.31 2.73 -16.64
C VAL A 46 -3.86 2.29 -16.90
N PHE A 47 -3.45 1.16 -16.34
CA PHE A 47 -2.06 0.70 -16.31
C PHE A 47 -1.88 -0.53 -17.20
N LYS A 48 -1.03 -0.40 -18.23
CA LYS A 48 -1.03 -1.31 -19.38
C LYS A 48 0.27 -2.08 -19.52
N THR A 49 1.35 -1.57 -18.99
CA THR A 49 2.66 -2.19 -19.12
C THR A 49 2.79 -3.38 -18.17
N PRO A 50 3.62 -4.38 -18.52
CA PRO A 50 3.95 -5.48 -17.61
C PRO A 50 4.52 -5.00 -16.27
N GLU A 51 5.32 -3.93 -16.28
CA GLU A 51 5.95 -3.33 -15.11
C GLU A 51 4.92 -2.77 -14.13
N GLU A 52 3.99 -1.95 -14.63
CA GLU A 52 2.91 -1.40 -13.80
C GLU A 52 2.03 -2.51 -13.21
N ARG A 53 1.72 -3.55 -13.99
CA ARG A 53 0.95 -4.70 -13.50
C ARG A 53 1.66 -5.42 -12.36
N ARG A 54 2.96 -5.67 -12.48
CA ARG A 54 3.74 -6.27 -11.37
C ARG A 54 3.68 -5.42 -10.11
N VAL A 55 3.73 -4.09 -10.25
CA VAL A 55 3.58 -3.18 -9.10
C VAL A 55 2.17 -3.27 -8.52
N LEU A 56 1.12 -3.24 -9.34
CA LEU A 56 -0.26 -3.37 -8.88
C LEU A 56 -0.51 -4.69 -8.15
N ASP A 57 -0.02 -5.81 -8.68
CA ASP A 57 -0.11 -7.13 -8.02
C ASP A 57 0.54 -7.11 -6.64
N ARG A 58 1.73 -6.50 -6.53
CA ARG A 58 2.43 -6.34 -5.26
C ARG A 58 1.63 -5.48 -4.28
N LEU A 59 1.17 -4.31 -4.70
CA LEU A 59 0.38 -3.40 -3.87
C LEU A 59 -0.93 -4.05 -3.40
N TYR A 60 -1.61 -4.75 -4.30
CA TYR A 60 -2.82 -5.52 -3.99
C TYR A 60 -2.54 -6.62 -2.98
N SER A 61 -1.45 -7.38 -3.14
CA SER A 61 -1.06 -8.40 -2.16
C SER A 61 -0.73 -7.78 -0.79
N THR A 62 -0.03 -6.65 -0.77
CA THR A 62 0.35 -5.95 0.46
C THR A 62 -0.85 -5.37 1.19
N PHE A 63 -1.84 -4.85 0.47
CA PHE A 63 -3.09 -4.35 1.04
C PHE A 63 -3.72 -5.36 2.01
N PHE A 64 -3.83 -6.64 1.65
CA PHE A 64 -4.44 -7.64 2.54
C PHE A 64 -3.57 -8.02 3.75
N LYS A 65 -2.26 -7.74 3.72
CA LYS A 65 -1.33 -8.10 4.79
C LYS A 65 -1.29 -7.06 5.92
N ILE A 66 -1.54 -5.79 5.59
CA ILE A 66 -1.43 -4.67 6.53
C ILE A 66 -2.32 -4.82 7.78
N PRO A 67 -3.62 -5.19 7.68
CA PRO A 67 -4.46 -5.29 8.88
C PRO A 67 -3.89 -6.27 9.90
N MET A 68 -3.47 -7.45 9.44
CA MET A 68 -2.87 -8.46 10.31
C MET A 68 -1.51 -8.02 10.87
N PHE A 69 -0.69 -7.35 10.06
CA PHE A 69 0.57 -6.78 10.56
C PHE A 69 0.34 -5.77 11.69
N ILE A 70 -0.64 -4.87 11.56
CA ILE A 70 -0.96 -3.89 12.61
C ILE A 70 -1.30 -4.61 13.92
N VAL A 71 -2.10 -5.68 13.86
CA VAL A 71 -2.45 -6.50 15.04
C VAL A 71 -1.22 -7.16 15.66
N GLN A 72 -0.36 -7.74 14.83
CA GLN A 72 0.85 -8.42 15.30
C GLN A 72 1.84 -7.44 15.92
N TYR A 73 2.07 -6.29 15.26
CA TYR A 73 2.93 -5.22 15.75
C TYR A 73 2.43 -4.70 17.10
N ASN A 74 1.13 -4.42 17.23
CA ASN A 74 0.55 -3.98 18.49
C ASN A 74 0.65 -5.04 19.59
N THR A 75 0.42 -6.31 19.25
CA THR A 75 0.51 -7.41 20.21
C THR A 75 1.92 -7.51 20.80
N ALA A 76 2.95 -7.39 19.94
CA ALA A 76 4.36 -7.51 20.30
C ALA A 76 4.92 -6.28 21.02
N THR A 77 4.59 -5.07 20.57
CA THR A 77 5.23 -3.83 21.03
C THR A 77 4.36 -2.99 21.97
N LYS A 78 3.05 -3.28 22.03
CA LYS A 78 2.00 -2.45 22.65
C LYS A 78 1.85 -1.04 22.03
N ASN A 79 2.44 -0.83 20.84
CA ASN A 79 2.35 0.43 20.09
C ASN A 79 1.54 0.26 18.79
N ILE A 80 1.24 1.38 18.14
CA ILE A 80 0.66 1.42 16.79
C ILE A 80 1.82 1.72 15.82
N PRO A 81 1.96 0.99 14.69
CA PRO A 81 3.03 1.28 13.75
C PRO A 81 2.81 2.64 13.08
N THR A 82 3.89 3.40 12.95
CA THR A 82 3.94 4.64 12.17
C THR A 82 3.91 4.35 10.67
N LEU A 83 3.60 5.36 9.85
CA LEU A 83 3.70 5.26 8.39
C LEU A 83 5.12 4.87 7.94
N ARG A 84 6.14 5.33 8.67
CA ARG A 84 7.53 4.95 8.40
C ARG A 84 7.75 3.46 8.63
N GLU A 85 7.29 2.92 9.76
CA GLU A 85 7.46 1.49 10.07
C GLU A 85 6.66 0.59 9.12
N LEU A 86 5.47 1.03 8.70
CA LEU A 86 4.73 0.37 7.62
C LEU A 86 5.54 0.38 6.31
N SER A 87 6.17 1.51 5.98
CA SER A 87 6.98 1.64 4.78
C SER A 87 8.19 0.70 4.81
N GLU A 88 8.88 0.62 5.94
CA GLU A 88 10.00 -0.29 6.15
C GLU A 88 9.56 -1.75 6.06
N GLN A 89 8.49 -2.13 6.76
CA GLN A 89 7.98 -3.49 6.80
C GLN A 89 7.56 -4.02 5.42
N PHE A 90 6.92 -3.17 4.62
CA PHE A 90 6.36 -3.55 3.32
C PHE A 90 7.20 -3.10 2.13
N ASN A 91 8.39 -2.55 2.40
CA ASN A 91 9.30 -2.02 1.40
C ASN A 91 8.62 -1.01 0.45
N PHE A 92 7.86 -0.08 1.04
CA PHE A 92 7.31 1.06 0.31
C PHE A 92 8.42 2.08 0.10
N THR A 93 8.78 2.28 -1.16
CA THR A 93 9.92 3.11 -1.54
C THR A 93 9.49 4.47 -2.09
N VAL A 94 8.22 4.61 -2.45
CA VAL A 94 7.67 5.87 -2.95
C VAL A 94 7.16 6.72 -1.77
N PRO A 95 7.54 8.00 -1.67
CA PRO A 95 7.04 8.88 -0.62
C PRO A 95 5.51 8.91 -0.55
N GLY A 96 4.95 8.64 0.64
CA GLY A 96 3.50 8.65 0.88
C GLY A 96 2.75 7.42 0.37
N GLU A 97 3.44 6.37 -0.07
CA GLU A 97 2.82 5.11 -0.49
C GLU A 97 2.06 4.42 0.66
N ALA A 98 2.64 4.37 1.86
CA ALA A 98 1.94 3.86 3.05
C ALA A 98 0.63 4.60 3.33
N ASP A 99 0.64 5.94 3.24
CA ASP A 99 -0.54 6.78 3.43
C ASP A 99 -1.64 6.44 2.43
N VAL A 100 -1.28 6.31 1.15
CA VAL A 100 -2.21 5.96 0.07
C VAL A 100 -2.87 4.61 0.31
N ILE A 101 -2.11 3.59 0.68
CA ILE A 101 -2.66 2.26 0.92
C ILE A 101 -3.65 2.28 2.08
N LEU A 102 -3.35 3.01 3.17
CA LEU A 102 -4.30 3.19 4.27
C LEU A 102 -5.54 3.99 3.84
N ARG A 103 -5.39 5.04 3.02
CA ARG A 103 -6.53 5.80 2.47
C ARG A 103 -7.45 4.91 1.62
N ILE A 104 -6.90 3.95 0.88
CA ILE A 104 -7.70 2.98 0.12
C ILE A 104 -8.52 2.10 1.07
N MET A 105 -7.93 1.61 2.17
CA MET A 105 -8.65 0.84 3.19
C MET A 105 -9.78 1.65 3.83
N GLU A 106 -9.51 2.91 4.15
CA GLU A 106 -10.51 3.82 4.73
C GLU A 106 -11.63 4.14 3.74
N ALA A 107 -11.31 4.31 2.46
CA ALA A 107 -12.28 4.62 1.42
C ALA A 107 -13.17 3.42 1.05
N ASP A 108 -12.64 2.20 1.11
CA ASP A 108 -13.37 1.01 0.68
C ASP A 108 -14.49 0.65 1.66
N PRO A 109 -15.77 0.60 1.23
CA PRO A 109 -16.89 0.25 2.10
C PRO A 109 -16.89 -1.23 2.50
N ARG A 110 -16.13 -2.08 1.81
CA ARG A 110 -16.03 -3.52 2.10
C ARG A 110 -15.03 -3.82 3.23
N VAL A 111 -14.15 -2.88 3.53
CA VAL A 111 -13.14 -3.02 4.58
C VAL A 111 -13.75 -2.55 5.91
N PRO A 112 -13.73 -3.39 6.97
CA PRO A 112 -14.16 -2.98 8.30
C PRO A 112 -13.43 -1.71 8.77
N LYS A 113 -14.12 -0.84 9.51
CA LYS A 113 -13.52 0.39 10.03
C LYS A 113 -12.80 0.08 11.34
N PHE A 114 -11.53 -0.28 11.24
CA PHE A 114 -10.70 -0.67 12.38
C PHE A 114 -9.54 0.30 12.68
N ILE A 115 -9.33 1.33 11.87
CA ILE A 115 -8.32 2.38 12.14
C ILE A 115 -8.96 3.76 12.21
N GLU A 116 -8.36 4.62 13.02
CA GLU A 116 -8.51 6.08 12.94
C GLU A 116 -7.14 6.69 12.66
N ARG A 117 -7.14 7.80 11.92
CA ARG A 117 -5.92 8.46 11.48
C ARG A 117 -5.96 9.96 11.76
N ASN A 118 -4.78 10.52 11.99
CA ASN A 118 -4.59 11.95 12.10
C ASN A 118 -4.78 12.58 10.71
N PRO A 119 -5.73 13.51 10.52
CA PRO A 119 -6.01 14.10 9.21
C PRO A 119 -4.89 15.00 8.67
N LYS A 120 -3.95 15.44 9.52
CA LYS A 120 -2.82 16.30 9.11
C LYS A 120 -1.61 15.49 8.69
N THR A 121 -1.33 14.38 9.38
CA THR A 121 -0.10 13.60 9.16
C THR A 121 -0.35 12.27 8.46
N GLY A 122 -1.59 11.78 8.46
CA GLY A 122 -1.94 10.42 8.02
C GLY A 122 -1.51 9.32 8.99
N GLU A 123 -0.92 9.64 10.14
CA GLU A 123 -0.51 8.62 11.11
C GLU A 123 -1.72 7.93 11.73
N ILE A 124 -1.59 6.63 12.01
CA ILE A 124 -2.63 5.87 12.72
C ILE A 124 -2.63 6.33 14.18
N THR A 125 -3.79 6.76 14.68
CA THR A 125 -3.95 7.23 16.06
C THR A 125 -4.70 6.23 16.93
N ARG A 126 -5.53 5.37 16.34
CA ARG A 126 -6.27 4.32 17.04
C ARG A 126 -6.43 3.10 16.14
N VAL A 127 -6.39 1.92 16.76
CA VAL A 127 -6.70 0.64 16.12
C VAL A 127 -7.71 -0.11 16.98
N ASP A 128 -8.78 -0.59 16.34
CA ASP A 128 -9.71 -1.55 16.92
C ASP A 128 -9.24 -2.97 16.56
N ILE A 129 -8.50 -3.59 17.48
CA ILE A 129 -7.88 -4.90 17.27
C ILE A 129 -8.92 -6.01 17.12
N ASP A 130 -10.04 -5.90 17.84
CA ASP A 130 -11.09 -6.91 17.80
C ASP A 130 -11.85 -6.85 16.48
N ALA A 131 -12.09 -5.65 15.95
CA ALA A 131 -12.65 -5.47 14.61
C ALA A 131 -11.77 -6.08 13.50
N VAL A 132 -10.43 -6.02 13.62
CA VAL A 132 -9.52 -6.68 12.66
C VAL A 132 -9.66 -8.20 12.74
N LYS A 133 -9.68 -8.76 13.96
CA LYS A 133 -9.74 -10.21 14.18
C LYS A 133 -11.09 -10.82 13.81
N ALA A 134 -12.16 -10.03 13.88
CA ALA A 134 -13.50 -10.46 13.49
C ALA A 134 -13.71 -10.47 11.97
N SER A 135 -12.80 -9.87 11.19
CA SER A 135 -12.81 -9.99 9.73
C SER A 135 -12.36 -11.40 9.33
N PRO A 136 -13.16 -12.13 8.53
CA PRO A 136 -12.80 -13.48 8.06
C PRO A 136 -11.57 -13.49 7.15
#